data_AF-A0A081R0B3-F1
#
_entry.id   AF-A0A081R0B3-F1
#
_cell.length_a   1.000
_cell.length_b   1.000
_cell.length_c   1.000
_cell.angle_alpha   90.00
_cell.angle_beta   90.00
_cell.angle_gamma   90.00
#
_symmetry.space_group_name_H-M   'P 1'
#
loop_
_entity.id
_entity.type
_entity.pdbx_description
1 polymer ?
#
loop_
_entity_poly.entity_id
_entity_poly.type
_entity_poly.pdbx_seq_one_letter_code
_entity_poly.pdbx_strand_id
1 'polypeptide(L)'
;MNSEEIVSKIIEENQQQIPPTVVDLTQARETNEENNSLDLTPKTKGKGFVITLDNLKKILSGDSKLKGAIQYNAFTYEIDVTKSIKLNGRTLSGTIDDLIIREIRAYIATKYKMDYKKGDIADILEVVAGEHSYNPLKDYLESCESEYKELVNQRDPFDILRHYLNIKDDEYNRIIMDLFFRGAVAKVFDPTVKFDFVLDLTGRQGVGKPQFFEGLFTHKYFTTVETFTDKDDKARMVRNWCVFDDEMVASKKASFSELKKFITETKLEFRPPYASSDRRLPKSFIIVRATNDHDYLNDLTGERRFLVAEVHKDTAYRGRKWTEKDRRHFWGAMVMAWRANQVLNLTDEQEKLVNEVRSRYKFVDETLEDLERYLGTPYPKRMYQFPITDRTRCYYIYDMMNEGYYRNNRGGTVELDTDTYGELVDRDKMTINLFFQEVYLTDKVPPKDKAKVKKYMQNRDGWEHRRSTRFGKSIKPAYVKKM
;
A
#
# COMPACT_ATOMS: atom_id res chain seq x y z
N MET A 1 45.61 -56.17 -19.93
CA MET A 1 44.90 -56.43 -18.66
C MET A 1 43.50 -56.86 -18.99
N ASN A 2 43.11 -58.03 -18.52
CA ASN A 2 41.79 -58.61 -18.78
C ASN A 2 40.74 -57.91 -17.91
N SER A 3 39.46 -57.91 -18.31
CA SER A 3 38.39 -57.17 -17.62
C SER A 3 38.24 -57.54 -16.14
N GLU A 4 38.58 -58.78 -15.76
CA GLU A 4 38.58 -59.23 -14.37
C GLU A 4 39.72 -58.61 -13.55
N GLU A 5 40.93 -58.42 -14.11
CA GLU A 5 42.05 -57.77 -13.42
C GLU A 5 41.78 -56.28 -13.15
N ILE A 6 41.01 -55.63 -14.02
CA ILE A 6 40.60 -54.23 -13.83
C ILE A 6 39.59 -54.14 -12.68
N VAL A 7 38.64 -55.06 -12.59
CA VAL A 7 37.66 -55.09 -11.50
C VAL A 7 38.33 -55.41 -10.16
N SER A 8 39.28 -56.35 -10.13
CA SER A 8 40.07 -56.65 -8.93
C SER A 8 40.88 -55.44 -8.45
N LYS A 9 41.54 -54.72 -9.36
CA LYS A 9 42.26 -53.48 -9.02
C LYS A 9 41.34 -52.37 -8.51
N ILE A 10 40.15 -52.22 -9.09
CA ILE A 10 39.16 -51.23 -8.61
C ILE A 10 38.65 -51.59 -7.20
N ILE A 11 38.53 -52.87 -6.88
CA ILE A 11 38.11 -53.33 -5.54
C ILE A 11 39.25 -53.15 -4.52
N GLU A 12 40.50 -53.45 -4.88
CA GLU A 12 41.67 -53.20 -4.03
C GLU A 12 41.93 -51.70 -3.81
N GLU A 13 41.79 -50.86 -4.84
CA GLU A 13 41.92 -49.40 -4.73
C GLU A 13 40.80 -48.77 -3.88
N ASN A 14 39.60 -49.35 -3.87
CA ASN A 14 38.49 -48.89 -3.03
C ASN A 14 38.52 -49.40 -1.58
N GLN A 15 39.30 -50.45 -1.27
CA GLN A 15 39.43 -50.99 0.10
C GLN A 15 40.55 -50.33 0.92
N GLN A 16 41.38 -49.45 0.34
CA GLN A 16 42.46 -48.75 1.04
C GLN A 16 42.20 -47.27 1.36
N GLN A 17 41.01 -46.74 1.10
CA GLN A 17 40.63 -45.41 1.61
C GLN A 17 39.94 -45.54 2.95
N ILE A 18 40.75 -45.71 4.00
CA ILE A 18 40.39 -45.27 5.35
C ILE A 18 39.96 -43.80 5.20
N PRO A 19 38.76 -43.40 5.65
CA PRO A 19 38.38 -41.99 5.57
C PRO A 19 39.48 -41.18 6.25
N PRO A 20 39.99 -40.09 5.65
CA PRO A 20 40.93 -39.24 6.35
C PRO A 20 40.29 -38.92 7.68
N THR A 21 40.98 -39.28 8.76
CA THR A 21 40.64 -38.98 10.14
C THR A 21 40.00 -37.60 10.13
N VAL A 22 38.71 -37.51 10.48
CA VAL A 22 37.99 -36.24 10.51
C VAL A 22 38.87 -35.32 11.32
N VAL A 23 39.56 -34.39 10.64
CA VAL A 23 40.36 -33.39 11.32
C VAL A 23 39.31 -32.59 12.06
N ASP A 24 39.28 -32.77 13.36
CA ASP A 24 38.48 -32.00 14.27
C ASP A 24 38.89 -30.53 14.11
N LEU A 25 38.19 -29.80 13.24
CA LEU A 25 38.42 -28.37 12.97
C LEU A 25 38.13 -27.49 14.20
N THR A 26 37.81 -28.10 15.34
CA THR A 26 37.82 -27.45 16.66
C THR A 26 39.22 -27.36 17.28
N GLN A 27 40.26 -27.97 16.68
CA GLN A 27 41.64 -27.97 17.20
C GLN A 27 42.55 -26.83 16.72
N ALA A 28 42.04 -25.80 16.06
CA ALA A 28 42.68 -24.48 16.13
C ALA A 28 41.98 -23.68 17.25
N ARG A 29 42.52 -23.80 18.46
CA ARG A 29 42.18 -22.96 19.61
C ARG A 29 42.52 -21.51 19.26
N GLU A 30 41.59 -20.79 18.63
CA GLU A 30 41.73 -19.34 18.43
C GLU A 30 41.59 -18.53 19.73
N THR A 31 41.20 -19.16 20.84
CA THR A 31 41.31 -18.55 22.18
C THR A 31 41.39 -19.63 23.28
N ASN A 32 42.57 -20.20 23.48
CA ASN A 32 42.97 -20.58 24.84
C ASN A 32 43.59 -19.36 25.52
N GLU A 33 43.68 -19.29 26.85
CA GLU A 33 44.30 -18.16 27.59
C GLU A 33 45.72 -17.80 27.09
N GLU A 34 46.40 -18.72 26.40
CA GLU A 34 47.72 -18.53 25.81
C GLU A 34 47.70 -17.76 24.46
N ASN A 35 46.54 -17.64 23.79
CA ASN A 35 46.34 -16.94 22.52
C ASN A 35 45.05 -16.09 22.56
N ASN A 36 45.09 -14.93 23.22
CA ASN A 36 43.98 -13.99 23.30
C ASN A 36 43.86 -13.11 22.04
N SER A 37 43.56 -13.72 20.90
CA SER A 37 43.49 -13.05 19.59
C SER A 37 42.44 -11.92 19.51
N LEU A 38 41.43 -11.96 20.39
CA LEU A 38 40.34 -10.99 20.45
C LEU A 38 40.52 -9.91 21.53
N ASP A 39 41.66 -9.90 22.22
CA ASP A 39 41.95 -8.97 23.32
C ASP A 39 40.84 -8.93 24.40
N LEU A 40 40.36 -10.13 24.78
CA LEU A 40 39.37 -10.30 25.84
C LEU A 40 39.97 -10.00 27.20
N THR A 41 39.23 -9.31 28.05
CA THR A 41 39.67 -8.98 29.41
C THR A 41 39.75 -10.24 30.28
N PRO A 42 40.94 -10.63 30.79
CA PRO A 42 41.12 -11.79 31.64
C PRO A 42 40.58 -11.55 33.07
N LYS A 43 40.23 -12.62 33.78
CA LYS A 43 39.84 -12.52 35.19
C LYS A 43 41.02 -12.12 36.06
N THR A 44 40.77 -11.28 37.08
CA THR A 44 41.78 -10.87 38.06
C THR A 44 42.24 -12.03 38.96
N LYS A 45 41.40 -13.05 39.13
CA LYS A 45 41.70 -14.29 39.87
C LYS A 45 41.09 -15.50 39.18
N GLY A 46 41.86 -16.58 39.09
CA GLY A 46 41.46 -17.83 38.44
C GLY A 46 41.62 -17.80 36.91
N LYS A 47 41.26 -18.91 36.26
CA LYS A 47 41.32 -19.05 34.80
C LYS A 47 40.03 -18.54 34.13
N GLY A 48 40.17 -17.90 32.98
CA GLY A 48 39.14 -17.47 32.04
C GLY A 48 39.04 -15.96 31.88
N PHE A 49 38.06 -15.54 31.08
CA PHE A 49 37.76 -14.13 30.79
C PHE A 49 36.59 -13.61 31.64
N VAL A 50 36.56 -12.31 31.90
CA VAL A 50 35.47 -11.66 32.65
C VAL A 50 34.22 -11.58 31.78
N ILE A 51 33.06 -11.93 32.33
CA ILE A 51 31.77 -11.79 31.63
C ILE A 51 31.39 -10.32 31.61
N THR A 52 31.64 -9.64 30.49
CA THR A 52 31.34 -8.22 30.28
C THR A 52 30.76 -8.01 28.88
N LEU A 53 29.96 -6.96 28.71
CA LEU A 53 29.43 -6.58 27.40
C LEU A 53 30.54 -6.20 26.40
N ASP A 54 31.66 -5.65 26.88
CA ASP A 54 32.85 -5.38 26.06
C ASP A 54 33.42 -6.67 25.45
N ASN A 55 33.63 -7.70 26.27
CA ASN A 55 34.10 -8.99 25.80
C ASN A 55 33.09 -9.65 24.85
N LEU A 56 31.79 -9.52 25.13
CA LEU A 56 30.75 -10.00 24.22
C LEU A 56 30.82 -9.31 22.85
N LYS A 57 30.97 -7.98 22.83
CA LYS A 57 31.12 -7.21 21.58
C LYS A 57 32.36 -7.65 20.80
N LYS A 58 33.50 -7.82 21.47
CA LYS A 58 34.75 -8.33 20.87
C LYS A 58 34.56 -9.71 20.26
N ILE A 59 33.84 -10.61 20.94
CA ILE A 59 33.52 -11.94 20.42
C ILE A 59 32.65 -11.83 19.17
N LEU A 60 31.51 -11.14 19.23
CA LEU A 60 30.59 -11.05 18.09
C LEU A 60 31.21 -10.36 16.87
N SER A 61 32.11 -9.40 17.07
CA SER A 61 32.75 -8.63 16.00
C SER A 61 34.04 -9.27 15.46
N GLY A 62 34.69 -10.12 16.26
CA GLY A 62 36.04 -10.61 15.99
C GLY A 62 36.15 -12.11 15.76
N ASP A 63 35.21 -12.92 16.26
CA ASP A 63 35.21 -14.38 16.09
C ASP A 63 35.17 -14.76 14.60
N SER A 64 36.02 -15.72 14.20
CA SER A 64 36.17 -16.14 12.80
C SER A 64 34.89 -16.64 12.12
N LYS A 65 33.92 -17.16 12.88
CA LYS A 65 32.61 -17.57 12.35
C LYS A 65 31.58 -16.45 12.36
N LEU A 66 31.67 -15.50 13.30
CA LEU A 66 30.65 -14.44 13.48
C LEU A 66 31.00 -13.14 12.76
N LYS A 67 32.30 -12.83 12.65
CA LYS A 67 32.83 -11.58 12.11
C LYS A 67 32.29 -11.31 10.70
N GLY A 68 31.56 -10.20 10.57
CA GLY A 68 30.99 -9.74 9.31
C GLY A 68 29.91 -10.66 8.73
N ALA A 69 29.35 -11.57 9.52
CA ALA A 69 28.19 -12.38 9.16
C ALA A 69 26.87 -11.76 9.64
N ILE A 70 26.91 -10.95 10.70
CA ILE A 70 25.75 -10.27 11.28
C ILE A 70 25.74 -8.83 10.76
N GLN A 71 24.65 -8.42 10.12
CA GLN A 71 24.52 -7.09 9.52
C GLN A 71 23.12 -6.53 9.75
N TYR A 72 23.02 -5.19 9.78
CA TYR A 72 21.75 -4.49 9.88
C TYR A 72 21.16 -4.24 8.49
N ASN A 73 19.95 -4.71 8.26
CA ASN A 73 19.21 -4.49 7.02
C ASN A 73 18.55 -3.11 7.05
N ALA A 74 19.13 -2.16 6.32
CA ALA A 74 18.66 -0.78 6.30
C ALA A 74 17.29 -0.60 5.61
N PHE A 75 16.78 -1.61 4.91
CA PHE A 75 15.45 -1.57 4.31
C PHE A 75 14.37 -2.14 5.24
N THR A 76 14.59 -3.33 5.81
CA THR A 76 13.59 -3.98 6.70
C THR A 76 13.74 -3.58 8.16
N TYR A 77 14.83 -2.91 8.53
CA TYR A 77 15.20 -2.54 9.90
C TYR A 77 15.41 -3.74 10.82
N GLU A 78 15.74 -4.90 10.25
CA GLU A 78 16.02 -6.15 10.93
C GLU A 78 17.51 -6.46 10.99
N ILE A 79 17.89 -7.39 11.86
CA ILE A 79 19.26 -7.90 11.93
C ILE A 79 19.27 -9.24 11.20
N ASP A 80 20.20 -9.39 10.26
CA ASP A 80 20.31 -10.58 9.44
C ASP A 80 21.67 -11.27 9.63
N VAL A 81 21.67 -12.60 9.55
CA VAL A 81 22.85 -13.41 9.25
C VAL A 81 22.99 -13.47 7.73
N THR A 82 23.81 -12.58 7.17
CA THR A 82 23.98 -12.39 5.71
C THR A 82 24.94 -13.39 5.08
N LYS A 83 25.85 -13.96 5.88
CA LYS A 83 26.71 -15.06 5.48
C LYS A 83 26.32 -16.28 6.29
N SER A 84 25.98 -17.39 5.62
CA SER A 84 25.60 -18.62 6.32
C SER A 84 26.72 -19.09 7.25
N ILE A 85 26.40 -19.25 8.53
CA ILE A 85 27.36 -19.69 9.57
C ILE A 85 26.95 -21.06 10.10
N LYS A 86 27.92 -21.90 10.45
CA LYS A 86 27.67 -23.22 11.07
C LYS A 86 28.06 -23.22 12.55
N LEU A 87 27.05 -23.13 13.42
CA LEU A 87 27.19 -23.14 14.88
C LEU A 87 26.47 -24.37 15.46
N ASN A 88 27.08 -25.03 16.44
CA ASN A 88 26.48 -26.18 17.15
C ASN A 88 25.90 -27.27 16.22
N GLY A 89 26.53 -27.47 15.05
CA GLY A 89 26.06 -28.42 14.04
C GLY A 89 24.92 -27.94 13.14
N ARG A 90 24.34 -26.75 13.38
CA ARG A 90 23.28 -26.13 12.59
C ARG A 90 23.82 -25.01 11.70
N THR A 91 23.27 -24.90 10.49
CA THR A 91 23.52 -23.78 9.59
C THR A 91 22.49 -22.69 9.87
N LEU A 92 22.96 -21.46 10.10
CA LEU A 92 22.13 -20.29 10.41
C LEU A 92 22.28 -19.26 9.29
N SER A 93 21.17 -18.66 8.87
CA SER A 93 21.10 -17.66 7.79
C SER A 93 19.77 -16.89 7.86
N GLY A 94 19.74 -15.68 7.31
CA GLY A 94 18.53 -14.86 7.24
C GLY A 94 18.28 -14.08 8.53
N THR A 95 17.04 -13.63 8.71
CA THR A 95 16.67 -12.74 9.82
C THR A 95 16.86 -13.42 11.18
N ILE A 96 17.56 -12.72 12.08
CA ILE A 96 17.83 -13.20 13.43
C ILE A 96 16.52 -13.28 14.21
N ASP A 97 16.21 -14.50 14.64
CA ASP A 97 15.11 -14.82 15.51
C ASP A 97 15.59 -15.36 16.87
N ASP A 98 14.64 -15.73 17.72
CA ASP A 98 14.90 -16.32 19.02
C ASP A 98 15.71 -17.61 18.98
N LEU A 99 15.63 -18.38 17.89
CA LEU A 99 16.42 -19.58 17.70
C LEU A 99 17.88 -19.22 17.44
N ILE A 100 18.15 -18.32 16.49
CA ILE A 100 19.50 -17.89 16.14
C ILE A 100 20.19 -17.25 17.35
N ILE A 101 19.50 -16.41 18.13
CA ILE A 101 20.06 -15.82 19.36
C ILE A 101 20.50 -16.91 20.35
N ARG A 102 19.68 -17.95 20.53
CA ARG A 102 20.01 -19.08 21.43
C ARG A 102 21.21 -19.90 20.91
N GLU A 103 21.30 -20.11 19.60
CA GLU A 103 22.43 -20.81 18.99
C GLU A 103 23.74 -20.04 19.14
N ILE A 104 23.72 -18.72 18.92
CA ILE A 104 24.87 -17.83 19.15
C ILE A 104 25.26 -17.87 20.63
N ARG A 105 24.30 -17.75 21.55
CA ARG A 105 24.55 -17.84 22.99
C ARG A 105 25.21 -19.16 23.38
N ALA A 106 24.67 -20.28 22.91
CA ALA A 106 25.21 -21.61 23.20
C ALA A 106 26.63 -21.78 22.63
N TYR A 107 26.87 -21.29 21.42
CA TYR A 107 28.19 -21.30 20.81
C TYR A 107 29.21 -20.53 21.67
N ILE A 108 28.85 -19.33 22.11
CA ILE A 108 29.72 -18.50 22.96
C ILE A 108 29.99 -19.18 24.30
N ALA A 109 28.95 -19.73 24.95
CA ALA A 109 29.08 -20.45 26.21
C ALA A 109 30.00 -21.67 26.07
N THR A 110 29.91 -22.42 24.99
CA THR A 110 30.74 -23.61 24.75
C THR A 110 32.18 -23.25 24.40
N LYS A 111 32.41 -22.31 23.46
CA LYS A 111 33.73 -21.95 22.96
C LYS A 111 34.52 -21.10 23.95
N TYR A 112 33.91 -20.04 24.47
CA TYR A 112 34.58 -19.05 25.34
C TYR A 112 34.42 -19.33 26.83
N LYS A 113 33.57 -20.29 27.22
CA LYS A 113 33.22 -20.58 28.63
C LYS A 113 32.61 -19.37 29.34
N MET A 114 31.83 -18.58 28.59
CA MET A 114 31.16 -17.37 29.06
C MET A 114 29.65 -17.47 28.78
N ASP A 115 28.83 -17.50 29.82
CA ASP A 115 27.37 -17.56 29.68
C ASP A 115 26.76 -16.17 29.91
N TYR A 116 26.29 -15.56 28.82
CA TYR A 116 25.59 -14.28 28.81
C TYR A 116 24.08 -14.47 28.85
N LYS A 117 23.32 -13.49 29.34
CA LYS A 117 21.86 -13.57 29.25
C LYS A 117 21.42 -13.40 27.79
N LYS A 118 20.25 -13.96 27.43
CA LYS A 118 19.68 -13.81 26.09
C LYS A 118 19.52 -12.32 25.70
N GLY A 119 19.09 -11.48 26.65
CA GLY A 119 18.96 -10.02 26.45
C GLY A 119 20.30 -9.37 26.07
N ASP A 120 21.37 -9.66 26.83
CA ASP A 120 22.71 -9.15 26.54
C ASP A 120 23.18 -9.52 25.12
N ILE A 121 22.92 -10.77 24.68
CA ILE A 121 23.23 -11.19 23.31
C ILE A 121 22.44 -10.37 22.29
N ALA A 122 21.13 -10.20 22.50
CA ALA A 122 20.28 -9.45 21.58
C ALA A 122 20.71 -7.97 21.48
N ASP A 123 21.00 -7.33 22.62
CA ASP A 123 21.41 -5.92 22.68
C ASP A 123 22.76 -5.71 21.95
N ILE A 124 23.75 -6.58 22.20
CA ILE A 124 25.05 -6.44 21.54
C ILE A 124 25.00 -6.87 20.07
N LEU A 125 24.10 -7.78 19.68
CA LEU A 125 23.84 -8.06 18.26
C LEU A 125 23.33 -6.81 17.53
N GLU A 126 22.43 -6.02 18.12
CA GLU A 126 21.95 -4.76 17.53
C GLU A 126 23.09 -3.75 17.37
N VAL A 127 23.98 -3.64 18.36
CA VAL A 127 25.17 -2.77 18.30
C VAL A 127 26.13 -3.21 17.18
N VAL A 128 26.50 -4.49 17.13
CA VAL A 128 27.45 -5.03 16.14
C VAL A 128 26.85 -4.98 14.73
N ALA A 129 25.56 -5.29 14.57
CA ALA A 129 24.87 -5.17 13.30
C ALA A 129 24.84 -3.72 12.81
N GLY A 130 24.63 -2.75 13.71
CA GLY A 130 24.58 -1.33 13.37
C GLY A 130 25.91 -0.79 12.79
N GLU A 131 27.04 -1.36 13.17
CA GLU A 131 28.36 -1.04 12.60
C GLU A 131 28.50 -1.51 11.14
N HIS A 132 27.63 -2.41 10.70
CA HIS A 132 27.64 -3.02 9.37
C HIS A 132 26.25 -3.06 8.77
N SER A 133 25.81 -1.93 8.20
CA SER A 133 24.52 -1.85 7.52
C SER A 133 24.62 -2.21 6.03
N TYR A 134 23.56 -2.83 5.49
CA TYR A 134 23.42 -3.13 4.06
C TYR A 134 21.96 -2.93 3.61
N ASN A 135 21.74 -2.73 2.32
CA ASN A 135 20.39 -2.62 1.76
C ASN A 135 20.24 -3.61 0.58
N PRO A 136 19.75 -4.84 0.84
CA PRO A 136 19.70 -5.88 -0.18
C PRO A 136 18.79 -5.52 -1.36
N LEU A 137 17.76 -4.71 -1.12
CA LEU A 137 16.84 -4.28 -2.17
C LEU A 137 17.49 -3.22 -3.07
N LYS A 138 18.27 -2.31 -2.48
CA LYS A 138 19.07 -1.35 -3.25
C LYS A 138 20.12 -2.07 -4.11
N ASP A 139 20.86 -3.00 -3.52
CA ASP A 139 21.87 -3.79 -4.23
C ASP A 139 21.24 -4.59 -5.39
N TYR A 140 20.05 -5.16 -5.17
CA TYR A 140 19.26 -5.83 -6.21
C TYR A 140 18.89 -4.87 -7.36
N LEU A 141 18.39 -3.67 -7.05
CA LEU A 141 18.00 -2.68 -8.06
C LEU A 141 19.19 -2.15 -8.86
N GLU A 142 20.33 -1.88 -8.20
CA GLU A 142 21.57 -1.44 -8.87
C GLU A 142 22.12 -2.53 -9.80
N SER A 143 22.00 -3.80 -9.40
CA SER A 143 22.34 -4.94 -10.24
C SER A 143 21.40 -5.07 -11.45
N CYS A 144 20.08 -4.89 -11.27
CA CYS A 144 19.12 -4.88 -12.37
C CYS A 144 19.38 -3.75 -13.37
N GLU A 145 19.74 -2.56 -12.88
CA GLU A 145 20.11 -1.41 -13.72
C GLU A 145 21.33 -1.71 -14.58
N SER A 146 22.37 -2.29 -13.97
CA SER A 146 23.61 -2.64 -14.66
C SER A 146 23.37 -3.64 -15.79
N GLU A 147 22.60 -4.70 -15.51
CA GLU A 147 22.20 -5.68 -16.53
C GLU A 147 21.37 -5.05 -17.64
N TYR A 148 20.40 -4.20 -17.31
CA TYR A 148 19.54 -3.56 -18.30
C TYR A 148 20.32 -2.64 -19.25
N LYS A 149 21.35 -1.94 -18.74
CA LYS A 149 22.25 -1.09 -19.56
C LYS A 149 23.03 -1.88 -20.60
N GLU A 150 23.37 -3.13 -20.31
CA GLU A 150 24.15 -3.99 -21.21
C GLU A 150 23.26 -4.74 -22.23
N LEU A 151 21.94 -4.69 -22.10
CA LEU A 151 21.03 -5.34 -23.04
C LEU A 151 21.08 -4.66 -24.41
N VAL A 152 21.38 -5.46 -25.44
CA VAL A 152 21.31 -5.04 -26.85
C VAL A 152 19.90 -4.58 -27.23
N ASN A 153 18.87 -5.24 -26.68
CA ASN A 153 17.46 -4.94 -26.93
C ASN A 153 16.75 -4.63 -25.61
N GLN A 154 16.88 -3.39 -25.15
CA GLN A 154 16.11 -2.86 -24.03
C GLN A 154 14.62 -2.88 -24.39
N ARG A 155 13.83 -3.62 -23.59
CA ARG A 155 12.37 -3.66 -23.73
C ARG A 155 11.76 -2.52 -22.94
N ASP A 156 10.67 -1.97 -23.46
CA ASP A 156 9.82 -1.03 -22.74
C ASP A 156 9.29 -1.68 -21.45
N PRO A 157 9.51 -1.10 -20.26
CA PRO A 157 8.98 -1.64 -19.01
C PRO A 157 7.45 -1.80 -19.02
N PHE A 158 6.72 -0.93 -19.72
CA PHE A 158 5.28 -1.03 -19.82
C PHE A 158 4.83 -2.28 -20.60
N ASP A 159 5.57 -2.66 -21.65
CA ASP A 159 5.33 -3.91 -22.40
C ASP A 159 5.60 -5.16 -21.57
N ILE A 160 6.62 -5.12 -20.71
CA ILE A 160 6.88 -6.21 -19.76
C ILE A 160 5.73 -6.29 -18.75
N LEU A 161 5.36 -5.16 -18.14
CA LEU A 161 4.31 -5.09 -17.13
C LEU A 161 2.97 -5.60 -17.67
N ARG A 162 2.57 -5.12 -18.85
CA ARG A 162 1.28 -5.48 -19.45
C ARG A 162 1.23 -6.92 -19.95
N HIS A 163 2.37 -7.64 -20.03
CA HIS A 163 2.36 -9.08 -20.25
C HIS A 163 1.78 -9.85 -19.05
N TYR A 164 1.91 -9.29 -17.85
CA TYR A 164 1.50 -9.92 -16.60
C TYR A 164 0.22 -9.30 -16.01
N LEU A 165 -0.03 -8.01 -16.26
CA LEU A 165 -1.24 -7.30 -15.84
C LEU A 165 -2.02 -6.82 -17.07
N ASN A 166 -3.26 -7.29 -17.24
CA ASN A 166 -4.06 -6.97 -18.42
C ASN A 166 -4.66 -5.55 -18.35
N ILE A 167 -3.81 -4.55 -18.54
CA ILE A 167 -4.17 -3.13 -18.63
C ILE A 167 -4.05 -2.68 -20.09
N LYS A 168 -4.86 -1.68 -20.45
CA LYS A 168 -4.80 -1.09 -21.78
C LYS A 168 -3.48 -0.34 -21.98
N ASP A 169 -2.93 -0.46 -23.19
CA ASP A 169 -1.80 0.34 -23.62
C ASP A 169 -2.31 1.69 -24.18
N ASP A 170 -2.33 2.70 -23.32
CA ASP A 170 -2.61 4.08 -23.68
C ASP A 170 -1.74 5.05 -22.86
N GLU A 171 -1.73 6.32 -23.30
CA GLU A 171 -0.93 7.39 -22.69
C GLU A 171 -1.18 7.50 -21.18
N TYR A 172 -2.45 7.43 -20.76
CA TYR A 172 -2.84 7.49 -19.37
C TYR A 172 -2.20 6.36 -18.54
N ASN A 173 -2.36 5.11 -18.95
CA ASN A 173 -1.82 3.97 -18.20
C ASN A 173 -0.28 4.00 -18.14
N ARG A 174 0.38 4.45 -19.22
CA ARG A 174 1.84 4.63 -19.25
C ARG A 174 2.30 5.66 -18.23
N ILE A 175 1.63 6.82 -18.14
CA ILE A 175 1.96 7.89 -17.18
C ILE A 175 1.84 7.39 -15.74
N ILE A 176 0.69 6.78 -15.39
CA ILE A 176 0.44 6.42 -13.98
C ILE A 176 1.33 5.26 -13.53
N MET A 177 1.61 4.28 -14.41
CA MET A 177 2.48 3.15 -14.08
C MET A 177 3.93 3.61 -13.93
N ASP A 178 4.44 4.43 -14.86
CA ASP A 178 5.78 5.01 -14.74
C ASP A 178 5.94 5.78 -13.41
N LEU A 179 5.03 6.71 -13.11
CA LEU A 179 5.07 7.49 -11.88
C LEU A 179 5.03 6.58 -10.63
N PHE A 180 4.15 5.59 -10.64
CA PHE A 180 3.98 4.68 -9.50
C PHE A 180 5.24 3.86 -9.22
N PHE A 181 5.81 3.24 -10.25
CA PHE A 181 6.99 2.39 -10.09
C PHE A 181 8.29 3.20 -9.91
N ARG A 182 8.40 4.42 -10.46
CA ARG A 182 9.48 5.35 -10.07
C ARG A 182 9.37 5.73 -8.60
N GLY A 183 8.15 5.90 -8.08
CA GLY A 183 7.89 6.08 -6.66
C GLY A 183 8.36 4.90 -5.82
N ALA A 184 8.11 3.66 -6.28
CA ALA A 184 8.62 2.45 -5.64
C ALA A 184 10.15 2.45 -5.59
N VAL A 185 10.83 2.67 -6.72
CA VAL A 185 12.30 2.75 -6.78
C VAL A 185 12.82 3.84 -5.84
N ALA A 186 12.24 5.04 -5.87
CA ALA A 186 12.64 6.15 -5.03
C ALA A 186 12.62 5.79 -3.54
N LYS A 187 11.63 5.03 -3.07
CA LYS A 187 11.52 4.57 -1.68
C LYS A 187 12.65 3.65 -1.21
N VAL A 188 13.34 2.98 -2.13
CA VAL A 188 14.50 2.13 -1.82
C VAL A 188 15.78 2.97 -1.71
N PHE A 189 15.95 3.95 -2.60
CA PHE A 189 17.14 4.80 -2.65
C PHE A 189 17.10 5.96 -1.64
N ASP A 190 15.91 6.50 -1.38
CA ASP A 190 15.61 7.49 -0.34
C ASP A 190 14.29 7.11 0.36
N PRO A 191 14.34 6.38 1.49
CA PRO A 191 13.13 5.95 2.18
C PRO A 191 12.33 7.12 2.78
N THR A 192 12.91 8.33 2.86
CA THR A 192 12.24 9.53 3.36
C THR A 192 11.53 10.34 2.29
N VAL A 193 11.74 10.00 1.01
CA VAL A 193 11.14 10.70 -0.12
C VAL A 193 9.62 10.76 0.04
N LYS A 194 9.05 11.93 -0.21
CA LYS A 194 7.60 12.09 -0.19
C LYS A 194 7.01 11.49 -1.46
N PHE A 195 6.07 10.57 -1.29
CA PHE A 195 5.32 9.95 -2.38
C PHE A 195 3.86 9.84 -1.94
N ASP A 196 3.03 10.74 -2.46
CA ASP A 196 1.63 10.93 -2.04
C ASP A 196 0.66 10.14 -2.93
N PHE A 197 1.14 9.20 -3.74
CA PHE A 197 0.31 8.43 -4.68
C PHE A 197 0.09 6.99 -4.23
N VAL A 198 -1.07 6.46 -4.61
CA VAL A 198 -1.53 5.08 -4.40
C VAL A 198 -2.04 4.57 -5.74
N LEU A 199 -1.73 3.32 -6.07
CA LEU A 199 -2.27 2.66 -7.25
C LEU A 199 -3.53 1.90 -6.88
N ASP A 200 -4.65 2.24 -7.50
CA ASP A 200 -5.91 1.54 -7.37
C ASP A 200 -6.14 0.65 -8.59
N LEU A 201 -6.35 -0.64 -8.35
CA LEU A 201 -6.71 -1.59 -9.39
C LEU A 201 -8.21 -1.89 -9.38
N THR A 202 -8.90 -1.44 -10.41
CA THR A 202 -10.33 -1.75 -10.65
C THR A 202 -10.46 -2.94 -11.62
N GLY A 203 -11.64 -3.55 -11.70
CA GLY A 203 -11.92 -4.71 -12.55
C GLY A 203 -12.27 -5.96 -11.76
N ARG A 204 -12.80 -6.99 -12.44
CA ARG A 204 -13.46 -8.15 -11.82
C ARG A 204 -12.55 -8.97 -10.89
N GLN A 205 -13.15 -9.63 -9.91
CA GLN A 205 -12.45 -10.56 -9.01
C GLN A 205 -11.82 -11.73 -9.79
N GLY A 206 -10.74 -12.28 -9.25
CA GLY A 206 -10.09 -13.47 -9.80
C GLY A 206 -9.18 -13.22 -11.02
N VAL A 207 -8.83 -11.96 -11.31
CA VAL A 207 -7.85 -11.60 -12.36
C VAL A 207 -6.39 -11.65 -11.89
N GLY A 208 -6.14 -12.02 -10.63
CA GLY A 208 -4.80 -12.23 -10.10
C GLY A 208 -4.06 -10.97 -9.64
N LYS A 209 -4.79 -9.89 -9.26
CA LYS A 209 -4.19 -8.60 -8.86
C LYS A 209 -3.16 -8.75 -7.72
N PRO A 210 -3.47 -9.42 -6.59
CA PRO A 210 -2.47 -9.59 -5.52
C PRO A 210 -1.29 -10.44 -5.98
N GLN A 211 -1.53 -11.53 -6.72
CA GLN A 211 -0.49 -12.44 -7.21
C GLN A 211 0.47 -11.77 -8.20
N PHE A 212 -0.03 -10.81 -9.00
CA PHE A 212 0.81 -10.00 -9.88
C PHE A 212 1.83 -9.19 -9.07
N PHE A 213 1.39 -8.48 -8.02
CA PHE A 213 2.28 -7.67 -7.19
C PHE A 213 3.20 -8.53 -6.33
N GLU A 214 2.70 -9.62 -5.75
CA GLU A 214 3.51 -10.58 -5.02
C GLU A 214 4.62 -11.16 -5.91
N GLY A 215 4.31 -11.47 -7.18
CA GLY A 215 5.30 -11.94 -8.14
C GLY A 215 6.32 -10.88 -8.56
N LEU A 216 5.94 -9.61 -8.64
CA LEU A 216 6.82 -8.50 -9.03
C LEU A 216 7.75 -8.04 -7.90
N PHE A 217 7.20 -7.86 -6.69
CA PHE A 217 7.92 -7.40 -5.50
C PHE A 217 8.59 -8.53 -4.73
N THR A 218 8.28 -9.78 -5.09
CA THR A 218 8.62 -11.01 -4.37
C THR A 218 7.91 -11.13 -3.02
N HIS A 219 7.61 -12.36 -2.60
CA HIS A 219 7.01 -12.65 -1.29
C HIS A 219 7.80 -12.08 -0.10
N LYS A 220 9.08 -11.72 -0.28
CA LYS A 220 9.93 -11.14 0.76
C LYS A 220 9.63 -9.66 1.03
N TYR A 221 9.14 -8.92 0.05
CA TYR A 221 8.91 -7.48 0.14
C TYR A 221 7.48 -7.07 -0.25
N PHE A 222 6.55 -8.03 -0.21
CA PHE A 222 5.13 -7.84 -0.45
C PHE A 222 4.32 -8.29 0.78
N THR A 223 3.32 -7.49 1.16
CA THR A 223 2.38 -7.90 2.20
C THR A 223 0.98 -7.35 1.94
N THR A 224 -0.02 -8.06 2.44
CA THR A 224 -1.40 -7.57 2.50
C THR A 224 -1.69 -6.93 3.84
N VAL A 225 -2.69 -6.03 3.89
CA VAL A 225 -3.03 -5.29 5.11
C VAL A 225 -4.53 -5.32 5.41
N GLU A 226 -4.88 -5.36 6.69
CA GLU A 226 -6.27 -5.27 7.15
C GLU A 226 -6.65 -3.92 7.78
N THR A 227 -5.68 -3.13 8.28
CA THR A 227 -5.89 -1.77 8.81
C THR A 227 -4.68 -0.85 8.57
N PHE A 228 -4.88 0.48 8.54
CA PHE A 228 -3.77 1.45 8.50
C PHE A 228 -3.35 1.97 9.87
N THR A 229 -4.09 1.62 10.92
CA THR A 229 -3.97 2.22 12.25
C THR A 229 -3.34 1.28 13.27
N ASP A 230 -3.53 -0.03 13.12
CA ASP A 230 -3.02 -1.02 14.06
C ASP A 230 -1.48 -1.06 14.08
N LYS A 231 -0.93 -1.33 15.26
CA LYS A 231 0.53 -1.33 15.49
C LYS A 231 1.23 -2.53 14.83
N ASP A 232 0.60 -3.69 14.79
CA ASP A 232 1.17 -4.92 14.23
C ASP A 232 1.13 -4.84 12.70
N ASP A 233 0.06 -4.26 12.15
CA ASP A 233 -0.01 -3.87 10.74
C ASP A 233 1.11 -2.90 10.36
N LYS A 234 1.31 -1.81 11.12
CA LYS A 234 2.42 -0.86 10.87
C LYS A 234 3.78 -1.53 10.93
N ALA A 235 4.01 -2.39 11.93
CA ALA A 235 5.26 -3.14 12.07
C ALA A 235 5.52 -4.08 10.89
N ARG A 236 4.47 -4.68 10.33
CA ARG A 236 4.54 -5.51 9.12
C ARG A 236 4.80 -4.68 7.86
N MET A 237 4.12 -3.55 7.70
CA MET A 237 4.25 -2.69 6.52
C MET A 237 5.66 -2.15 6.33
N VAL A 238 6.31 -1.65 7.39
CA VAL A 238 7.63 -1.01 7.29
C VAL A 238 8.74 -1.94 6.78
N ARG A 239 8.52 -3.25 6.80
CA ARG A 239 9.47 -4.27 6.33
C ARG A 239 9.27 -4.65 4.87
N ASN A 240 8.23 -4.12 4.23
CA ASN A 240 7.83 -4.45 2.88
C ASN A 240 8.05 -3.27 1.94
N TRP A 241 8.11 -3.55 0.63
CA TRP A 241 8.24 -2.55 -0.42
C TRP A 241 6.89 -2.20 -1.05
N CYS A 242 5.99 -3.19 -1.12
CA CYS A 242 4.62 -3.02 -1.55
C CYS A 242 3.65 -3.49 -0.46
N VAL A 243 2.76 -2.59 -0.04
CA VAL A 243 1.64 -2.89 0.86
C VAL A 243 0.35 -2.92 0.05
N PHE A 244 -0.35 -4.04 0.08
CA PHE A 244 -1.52 -4.31 -0.74
C PHE A 244 -2.81 -4.37 0.11
N ASP A 245 -3.71 -3.43 -0.11
CA ASP A 245 -5.04 -3.39 0.51
C ASP A 245 -6.05 -4.09 -0.41
N ASP A 246 -6.17 -5.40 -0.24
CA ASP A 246 -7.07 -6.22 -1.05
C ASP A 246 -8.53 -5.94 -0.70
N GLU A 247 -9.38 -5.84 -1.72
CA GLU A 247 -10.78 -5.43 -1.62
C GLU A 247 -11.03 -4.13 -0.81
N MET A 248 -9.98 -3.30 -0.66
CA MET A 248 -9.97 -2.08 0.14
C MET A 248 -10.39 -2.32 1.60
N VAL A 249 -10.09 -3.49 2.18
CA VAL A 249 -10.46 -3.85 3.57
C VAL A 249 -9.93 -2.82 4.58
N ALA A 250 -8.65 -2.46 4.49
CA ALA A 250 -8.05 -1.47 5.38
C ALA A 250 -8.62 -0.07 5.12
N SER A 251 -8.79 0.31 3.85
CA SER A 251 -9.37 1.60 3.46
C SER A 251 -10.82 1.75 3.93
N LYS A 252 -11.63 0.69 3.92
CA LYS A 252 -13.04 0.70 4.36
C LYS A 252 -13.18 0.85 5.88
N LYS A 253 -12.18 0.40 6.65
CA LYS A 253 -12.15 0.58 8.11
C LYS A 253 -11.64 1.95 8.54
N ALA A 254 -10.94 2.68 7.68
CA ALA A 254 -10.45 4.02 7.94
C ALA A 254 -11.38 5.09 7.37
N SER A 255 -11.47 6.25 8.02
CA SER A 255 -12.10 7.41 7.38
C SER A 255 -11.26 7.88 6.19
N PHE A 256 -11.89 8.52 5.20
CA PHE A 256 -11.16 9.04 4.04
C PHE A 256 -10.09 10.08 4.42
N SER A 257 -10.30 10.82 5.52
CA SER A 257 -9.30 11.74 6.08
C SER A 257 -8.08 11.00 6.63
N GLU A 258 -8.28 9.91 7.37
CA GLU A 258 -7.21 9.08 7.91
C GLU A 258 -6.42 8.41 6.80
N LEU A 259 -7.10 7.86 5.79
CA LEU A 259 -6.45 7.30 4.60
C LEU A 259 -5.57 8.34 3.90
N LYS A 260 -6.10 9.53 3.62
CA LYS A 260 -5.32 10.63 3.00
C LYS A 260 -4.09 10.99 3.83
N LYS A 261 -4.26 11.09 5.16
CA LYS A 261 -3.16 11.37 6.09
C LYS A 261 -2.10 10.27 6.00
N PHE A 262 -2.50 9.02 6.11
CA PHE A 262 -1.61 7.86 6.03
C PHE A 262 -0.85 7.79 4.70
N ILE A 263 -1.50 8.08 3.58
CA ILE A 263 -0.86 8.17 2.26
C ILE A 263 0.22 9.26 2.24
N THR A 264 -0.01 10.40 2.89
CA THR A 264 0.96 11.52 2.92
C THR A 264 2.07 11.39 3.96
N GLU A 265 1.92 10.50 4.94
CA GLU A 265 2.93 10.31 5.97
C GLU A 265 4.25 9.82 5.36
N THR A 266 5.35 10.45 5.74
CA THR A 266 6.71 10.05 5.33
C THR A 266 7.39 9.12 6.35
N LYS A 267 6.80 9.00 7.54
CA LYS A 267 7.29 8.18 8.65
C LYS A 267 6.12 7.51 9.34
N LEU A 268 6.32 6.28 9.80
CA LEU A 268 5.41 5.57 10.67
C LEU A 268 5.97 5.53 12.08
N GLU A 269 5.08 5.72 13.05
CA GLU A 269 5.39 5.67 14.47
C GLU A 269 4.55 4.58 15.12
N PHE A 270 5.22 3.61 15.73
CA PHE A 270 4.60 2.48 16.41
C PHE A 270 5.57 1.90 17.44
N ARG A 271 5.04 1.19 18.43
CA ARG A 271 5.82 0.44 19.41
C ARG A 271 5.94 -1.02 18.98
N PRO A 272 7.13 -1.50 18.58
CA PRO A 272 7.31 -2.93 18.34
C PRO A 272 6.97 -3.75 19.59
N PRO A 273 6.49 -4.99 19.45
CA PRO A 273 6.37 -5.90 20.59
C PRO A 273 7.68 -5.97 21.37
N TYR A 274 7.60 -5.88 22.70
CA TYR A 274 8.74 -5.93 23.63
C TYR A 274 9.72 -4.74 23.58
N ALA A 275 9.50 -3.73 22.73
CA ALA A 275 10.27 -2.49 22.79
C ALA A 275 9.88 -1.65 24.02
N SER A 276 10.85 -0.98 24.64
CA SER A 276 10.62 -0.06 25.76
C SER A 276 10.02 1.28 25.33
N SER A 277 10.22 1.68 24.08
CA SER A 277 9.75 2.95 23.51
C SER A 277 9.23 2.79 22.08
N ASP A 278 8.49 3.80 21.62
CA ASP A 278 8.04 3.90 20.24
C ASP A 278 9.24 4.05 19.29
N ARG A 279 9.15 3.43 18.12
CA ARG A 279 10.08 3.61 17.01
C ARG A 279 9.43 4.46 15.94
N ARG A 280 10.19 5.40 15.40
CA ARG A 280 9.80 6.22 14.24
C ARG A 280 10.65 5.80 13.04
N LEU A 281 10.04 5.11 12.09
CA LEU A 281 10.70 4.58 10.91
C LEU A 281 10.19 5.28 9.63
N PRO A 282 11.03 5.48 8.61
CA PRO A 282 10.57 5.95 7.31
C PRO A 282 9.48 5.05 6.71
N LYS A 283 8.52 5.65 6.01
CA LYS A 283 7.54 4.90 5.20
C LYS A 283 8.17 4.56 3.85
N SER A 284 8.94 3.47 3.81
CA SER A 284 9.75 2.98 2.66
C SER A 284 8.97 2.12 1.65
N PHE A 285 7.63 2.17 1.67
CA PHE A 285 6.78 1.38 0.78
C PHE A 285 5.80 2.24 -0.02
N ILE A 286 5.31 1.65 -1.10
CA ILE A 286 4.16 2.12 -1.87
C ILE A 286 2.91 1.34 -1.49
N ILE A 287 1.74 1.95 -1.75
CA ILE A 287 0.44 1.33 -1.44
C ILE A 287 -0.25 1.01 -2.76
N VAL A 288 -0.76 -0.22 -2.85
CA VAL A 288 -1.67 -0.66 -3.90
C VAL A 288 -2.99 -1.02 -3.24
N ARG A 289 -4.11 -0.69 -3.88
CA ARG A 289 -5.45 -1.08 -3.43
C ARG A 289 -6.16 -1.79 -4.55
N ALA A 290 -6.95 -2.80 -4.24
CA ALA A 290 -7.79 -3.46 -5.23
C ALA A 290 -9.25 -3.34 -4.84
N THR A 291 -10.10 -3.11 -5.84
CA THR A 291 -11.55 -3.15 -5.66
C THR A 291 -12.22 -3.67 -6.93
N ASN A 292 -13.40 -4.24 -6.77
CA ASN A 292 -14.31 -4.56 -7.87
C ASN A 292 -15.38 -3.48 -8.04
N ASP A 293 -15.47 -2.56 -7.08
CA ASP A 293 -16.38 -1.43 -7.10
C ASP A 293 -15.83 -0.33 -8.01
N HIS A 294 -16.69 0.22 -8.86
CA HIS A 294 -16.34 1.35 -9.72
C HIS A 294 -16.60 2.69 -9.01
N ASP A 295 -17.43 2.72 -7.97
CA ASP A 295 -17.92 3.92 -7.29
C ASP A 295 -17.32 4.07 -5.89
N TYR A 296 -15.99 4.00 -5.79
CA TYR A 296 -15.30 3.96 -4.50
C TYR A 296 -14.55 5.25 -4.16
N LEU A 297 -14.30 6.13 -5.14
CA LEU A 297 -13.70 7.44 -4.88
C LEU A 297 -14.80 8.40 -4.41
N ASN A 298 -14.89 8.62 -3.10
CA ASN A 298 -15.80 9.62 -2.56
C ASN A 298 -15.37 11.04 -2.98
N ASP A 299 -16.33 11.89 -3.33
CA ASP A 299 -16.18 13.27 -3.84
C ASP A 299 -15.64 14.31 -2.82
N LEU A 300 -14.82 13.86 -1.86
CA LEU A 300 -14.27 14.70 -0.79
C LEU A 300 -12.78 14.98 -1.03
N THR A 301 -12.45 16.15 -1.56
CA THR A 301 -11.09 16.77 -1.62
C THR A 301 -9.89 15.85 -1.36
N GLY A 302 -9.11 15.52 -2.41
CA GLY A 302 -7.84 14.79 -2.26
C GLY A 302 -7.65 13.58 -3.18
N GLU A 303 -8.51 13.44 -4.18
CA GLU A 303 -8.44 12.43 -5.25
C GLU A 303 -7.14 12.40 -6.04
N ARG A 304 -6.36 13.50 -6.02
CA ARG A 304 -5.03 13.58 -6.66
C ARG A 304 -4.05 12.48 -6.25
N ARG A 305 -4.31 11.80 -5.14
CA ARG A 305 -3.47 10.72 -4.58
C ARG A 305 -3.73 9.36 -5.22
N PHE A 306 -4.82 9.18 -5.95
CA PHE A 306 -5.23 7.86 -6.44
C PHE A 306 -4.96 7.75 -7.94
N LEU A 307 -4.15 6.78 -8.33
CA LEU A 307 -3.84 6.45 -9.71
C LEU A 307 -4.69 5.22 -10.06
N VAL A 308 -5.65 5.34 -10.97
CA VAL A 308 -6.63 4.26 -11.20
C VAL A 308 -6.25 3.47 -12.45
N ALA A 309 -5.97 2.18 -12.32
CA ALA A 309 -5.73 1.30 -13.45
C ALA A 309 -6.83 0.22 -13.54
N GLU A 310 -7.51 0.17 -14.68
CA GLU A 310 -8.52 -0.86 -14.93
C GLU A 310 -7.87 -2.14 -15.44
N VAL A 311 -8.05 -3.24 -14.70
CA VAL A 311 -7.53 -4.55 -15.05
C VAL A 311 -8.64 -5.36 -15.71
N HIS A 312 -8.50 -5.61 -17.00
CA HIS A 312 -9.50 -6.33 -17.78
C HIS A 312 -9.42 -7.84 -17.53
N LYS A 313 -10.59 -8.48 -17.41
CA LYS A 313 -10.67 -9.94 -17.24
C LYS A 313 -10.35 -10.64 -18.56
N ASP A 314 -9.29 -11.44 -18.56
CA ASP A 314 -8.97 -12.34 -19.68
C ASP A 314 -8.34 -13.63 -19.12
N THR A 315 -8.88 -14.78 -19.53
CA THR A 315 -8.38 -16.09 -19.11
C THR A 315 -6.98 -16.39 -19.65
N ALA A 316 -6.53 -15.74 -20.74
CA ALA A 316 -5.19 -15.90 -21.30
C ALA A 316 -4.07 -15.31 -20.40
N TYR A 317 -4.42 -14.44 -19.46
CA TYR A 317 -3.50 -13.89 -18.46
C TYR A 317 -3.43 -14.73 -17.18
N ARG A 318 -4.43 -15.61 -16.98
CA ARG A 318 -4.54 -16.39 -15.75
C ARG A 318 -3.36 -17.36 -15.64
N GLY A 319 -2.61 -17.23 -14.54
CA GLY A 319 -1.48 -18.13 -14.22
C GLY A 319 -0.14 -17.72 -14.83
N ARG A 320 -0.05 -16.58 -15.54
CA ARG A 320 1.25 -16.00 -15.90
C ARG A 320 2.00 -15.62 -14.63
N LYS A 321 3.22 -16.10 -14.49
CA LYS A 321 4.09 -15.84 -13.34
C LYS A 321 5.31 -15.08 -13.81
N TRP A 322 5.67 -14.03 -13.09
CA TRP A 322 6.90 -13.29 -13.31
C TRP A 322 8.10 -14.25 -13.40
N THR A 323 8.83 -14.15 -14.51
CA THR A 323 10.16 -14.74 -14.60
C THR A 323 11.17 -13.81 -13.93
N GLU A 324 12.26 -14.36 -13.39
CA GLU A 324 13.33 -13.52 -12.82
C GLU A 324 13.92 -12.59 -13.87
N LYS A 325 14.06 -13.06 -15.12
CA LYS A 325 14.53 -12.24 -16.24
C LYS A 325 13.64 -11.01 -16.46
N ASP A 326 12.33 -11.21 -16.62
CA ASP A 326 11.42 -10.08 -16.86
C ASP A 326 11.34 -9.14 -15.67
N ARG A 327 11.38 -9.68 -14.44
CA ARG A 327 11.41 -8.89 -13.21
C ARG A 327 12.64 -7.99 -13.16
N ARG A 328 13.83 -8.53 -13.42
CA ARG A 328 15.09 -7.77 -13.45
C ARG A 328 15.12 -6.75 -14.57
N HIS A 329 14.65 -7.11 -15.76
CA HIS A 329 14.54 -6.16 -16.88
C HIS A 329 13.58 -5.01 -16.57
N PHE A 330 12.41 -5.31 -15.98
CA PHE A 330 11.45 -4.29 -15.56
C PHE A 330 12.05 -3.36 -14.52
N TRP A 331 12.64 -3.90 -13.45
CA TRP A 331 13.23 -3.07 -12.41
C TRP A 331 14.45 -2.28 -12.89
N GLY A 332 15.30 -2.86 -13.74
CA GLY A 332 16.42 -2.14 -14.36
C GLY A 332 15.96 -0.96 -15.20
N ALA A 333 14.91 -1.13 -16.01
CA ALA A 333 14.28 -0.04 -16.75
C ALA A 333 13.68 1.03 -15.82
N MET A 334 13.02 0.63 -14.73
CA MET A 334 12.42 1.57 -13.79
C MET A 334 13.47 2.35 -12.98
N VAL A 335 14.62 1.75 -12.67
CA VAL A 335 15.75 2.47 -12.07
C VAL A 335 16.31 3.51 -13.04
N MET A 336 16.48 3.16 -14.31
CA MET A 336 16.87 4.11 -15.35
C MET A 336 15.87 5.26 -15.48
N ALA A 337 14.57 4.96 -15.51
CA ALA A 337 13.52 5.98 -15.56
C ALA A 337 13.54 6.91 -14.34
N TRP A 338 13.72 6.36 -13.14
CA TRP A 338 13.86 7.15 -11.91
C TRP A 338 15.11 8.03 -11.91
N ARG A 339 16.26 7.52 -12.37
CA ARG A 339 17.50 8.33 -12.47
C ARG A 339 17.39 9.43 -13.53
N ALA A 340 16.66 9.19 -14.61
CA ALA A 340 16.40 10.18 -15.65
C ALA A 340 15.43 11.28 -15.16
N ASN A 341 14.45 10.93 -14.34
CA ASN A 341 13.49 11.86 -13.75
C ASN A 341 13.10 11.49 -12.31
N GLN A 342 13.74 12.16 -11.35
CA GLN A 342 13.47 12.00 -9.92
C GLN A 342 12.26 12.81 -9.43
N VAL A 343 11.62 13.60 -10.30
CA VAL A 343 10.43 14.36 -9.95
C VAL A 343 9.21 13.42 -9.93
N LEU A 344 8.61 13.25 -8.76
CA LEU A 344 7.47 12.37 -8.51
C LEU A 344 6.15 13.16 -8.42
N ASN A 345 5.89 14.02 -9.39
CA ASN A 345 4.61 14.71 -9.57
C ASN A 345 4.10 14.53 -11.01
N LEU A 346 2.84 14.87 -11.23
CA LEU A 346 2.25 14.98 -12.56
C LEU A 346 2.40 16.43 -13.03
N THR A 347 2.61 16.64 -14.33
CA THR A 347 2.45 17.97 -14.94
C THR A 347 0.97 18.37 -14.96
N ASP A 348 0.67 19.64 -15.19
CA ASP A 348 -0.72 20.11 -15.27
C ASP A 348 -1.53 19.39 -16.37
N GLU A 349 -0.90 19.08 -17.50
CA GLU A 349 -1.51 18.33 -18.60
C GLU A 349 -1.79 16.87 -18.21
N GLN A 350 -0.82 16.22 -17.56
CA GLN A 350 -0.99 14.86 -17.05
C GLN A 350 -2.05 14.79 -15.96
N GLU A 351 -2.08 15.75 -15.04
CA GLU A 351 -3.09 15.85 -13.98
C GLU A 351 -4.49 16.04 -14.57
N LYS A 352 -4.64 16.83 -15.65
CA LYS A 352 -5.91 16.96 -16.38
C LYS A 352 -6.38 15.63 -16.97
N LEU A 353 -5.50 14.92 -17.68
CA LEU A 353 -5.80 13.60 -18.25
C LEU A 353 -6.19 12.60 -17.14
N VAL A 354 -5.43 12.58 -16.04
CA VAL A 354 -5.67 11.67 -14.92
C VAL A 354 -7.01 11.99 -14.23
N ASN A 355 -7.35 13.27 -14.07
CA ASN A 355 -8.62 13.69 -13.47
C ASN A 355 -9.84 13.32 -14.32
N GLU A 356 -9.71 13.32 -15.66
CA GLU A 356 -10.78 12.84 -16.55
C GLU A 356 -11.10 11.35 -16.35
N VAL A 357 -10.09 10.53 -16.08
CA VAL A 357 -10.29 9.11 -15.78
C VAL A 357 -10.85 8.95 -14.36
N ARG A 358 -10.28 9.64 -13.37
CA ARG A 358 -10.76 9.60 -11.97
C ARG A 358 -12.22 9.98 -11.82
N SER A 359 -12.71 10.96 -12.59
CA SER A 359 -14.11 11.39 -12.52
C SER A 359 -15.10 10.27 -12.85
N ARG A 360 -14.67 9.24 -13.58
CA ARG A 360 -15.49 8.05 -13.90
C ARG A 360 -15.65 7.07 -12.74
N TYR A 361 -14.81 7.18 -11.71
CA TYR A 361 -14.82 6.33 -10.52
C TYR A 361 -15.31 7.06 -9.26
N LYS A 362 -15.81 8.29 -9.44
CA LYS A 362 -16.38 9.07 -8.35
C LYS A 362 -17.71 8.48 -7.96
N PHE A 363 -17.88 8.24 -6.67
CA PHE A 363 -19.18 7.89 -6.09
C PHE A 363 -20.18 9.02 -6.39
N VAL A 364 -21.23 8.69 -7.15
CA VAL A 364 -22.36 9.59 -7.37
C VAL A 364 -23.35 9.37 -6.22
N ASP A 365 -23.49 10.36 -5.35
CA ASP A 365 -24.50 10.31 -4.29
C ASP A 365 -25.88 10.54 -4.92
N GLU A 366 -26.66 9.48 -5.08
CA GLU A 366 -27.99 9.51 -5.71
C GLU A 366 -28.88 10.65 -5.18
N THR A 367 -28.82 10.92 -3.86
CA THR A 367 -29.61 12.01 -3.26
C THR A 367 -29.14 13.39 -3.70
N LEU A 368 -27.82 13.58 -3.90
CA LEU A 368 -27.29 14.85 -4.40
C LEU A 368 -27.48 14.99 -5.92
N GLU A 369 -27.44 13.91 -6.67
CA GLU A 369 -27.78 13.92 -8.11
C GLU A 369 -29.27 14.26 -8.31
N ASP A 370 -30.15 13.63 -7.55
CA ASP A 370 -31.57 13.97 -7.53
C ASP A 370 -31.79 15.42 -7.10
N LEU A 371 -30.98 15.95 -6.17
CA LEU A 371 -31.00 17.36 -5.79
C LEU A 371 -30.59 18.28 -6.95
N GLU A 372 -29.56 17.94 -7.71
CA GLU A 372 -29.18 18.69 -8.91
C GLU A 372 -30.30 18.68 -9.95
N ARG A 373 -30.84 17.49 -10.25
CA ARG A 373 -31.97 17.35 -11.18
C ARG A 373 -33.18 18.14 -10.71
N TYR A 374 -33.49 18.11 -9.41
CA TYR A 374 -34.54 18.90 -8.78
C TYR A 374 -34.33 20.42 -8.93
N LEU A 375 -33.10 20.89 -8.74
CA LEU A 375 -32.74 22.30 -8.89
C LEU A 375 -32.80 22.76 -10.35
N GLY A 376 -32.53 21.85 -11.30
CA GLY A 376 -32.64 22.09 -12.73
C GLY A 376 -34.04 21.89 -13.33
N THR A 377 -34.97 21.26 -12.59
CA THR A 377 -36.33 21.00 -13.07
C THR A 377 -37.19 22.26 -12.95
N PRO A 378 -37.69 22.84 -14.07
CA PRO A 378 -38.61 23.97 -14.04
C PRO A 378 -39.91 23.60 -13.31
N TYR A 379 -40.57 24.58 -12.72
CA TYR A 379 -41.80 24.35 -11.97
C TYR A 379 -42.85 25.43 -12.23
N PRO A 380 -44.15 25.15 -12.04
CA PRO A 380 -45.20 26.12 -12.31
C PRO A 380 -45.11 27.30 -11.34
N LYS A 381 -45.12 28.53 -11.87
CA LYS A 381 -44.94 29.78 -11.10
C LYS A 381 -45.90 29.91 -9.90
N ARG A 382 -47.13 29.42 -10.04
CA ARG A 382 -48.18 29.47 -9.00
C ARG A 382 -48.32 28.18 -8.21
N MET A 383 -47.50 27.14 -8.45
CA MET A 383 -47.58 25.83 -7.78
C MET A 383 -47.70 25.96 -6.26
N TYR A 384 -46.95 26.88 -5.66
CA TYR A 384 -46.93 27.04 -4.20
C TYR A 384 -48.14 27.77 -3.61
N GLN A 385 -49.03 28.33 -4.42
CA GLN A 385 -50.27 28.98 -3.95
C GLN A 385 -51.35 27.97 -3.55
N PHE A 386 -51.24 26.73 -4.05
CA PHE A 386 -52.17 25.63 -3.81
C PHE A 386 -51.82 24.85 -2.52
N PRO A 387 -52.80 24.21 -1.85
CA PRO A 387 -52.55 23.39 -0.66
C PRO A 387 -51.76 22.11 -1.01
N ILE A 388 -51.08 21.50 -0.04
CA ILE A 388 -50.28 20.27 -0.25
C ILE A 388 -51.12 19.09 -0.78
N THR A 389 -52.43 19.11 -0.51
CA THR A 389 -53.39 18.12 -1.05
C THR A 389 -53.67 18.29 -2.54
N ASP A 390 -53.24 19.40 -3.17
CA ASP A 390 -53.34 19.59 -4.61
C ASP A 390 -52.40 18.63 -5.35
N ARG A 391 -52.94 17.91 -6.34
CA ARG A 391 -52.20 16.87 -7.06
C ARG A 391 -51.00 17.44 -7.80
N THR A 392 -51.19 18.55 -8.52
CA THR A 392 -50.11 19.18 -9.29
C THR A 392 -48.99 19.62 -8.37
N ARG A 393 -49.33 20.24 -7.23
CA ARG A 393 -48.34 20.58 -6.20
C ARG A 393 -47.61 19.36 -5.66
N CYS A 394 -48.31 18.24 -5.45
CA CYS A 394 -47.74 17.04 -4.84
C CYS A 394 -46.86 16.23 -5.80
N TYR A 395 -47.31 16.03 -7.05
CA TYR A 395 -46.74 15.04 -7.96
C TYR A 395 -46.01 15.63 -9.16
N TYR A 396 -46.17 16.91 -9.50
CA TYR A 396 -45.58 17.44 -10.73
C TYR A 396 -44.07 17.22 -10.81
N ILE A 397 -43.34 17.57 -9.75
CA ILE A 397 -41.89 17.38 -9.70
C ILE A 397 -41.51 15.90 -9.69
N TYR A 398 -42.21 15.08 -8.92
CA TYR A 398 -42.00 13.64 -8.88
C TYR A 398 -42.15 13.01 -10.27
N ASP A 399 -43.24 13.32 -10.98
CA ASP A 399 -43.53 12.81 -12.31
C ASP A 399 -42.48 13.29 -13.32
N MET A 400 -42.15 14.59 -13.31
CA MET A 400 -41.13 15.14 -14.21
C MET A 400 -39.75 14.51 -13.98
N MET A 401 -39.38 14.24 -12.73
CA MET A 401 -38.07 13.69 -12.39
C MET A 401 -37.94 12.18 -12.63
N ASN A 402 -39.04 11.43 -12.60
CA ASN A 402 -39.03 9.96 -12.78
C ASN A 402 -39.45 9.53 -14.19
N GLU A 403 -40.36 10.27 -14.83
CA GLU A 403 -41.01 9.86 -16.08
C GLU A 403 -40.71 10.86 -17.23
N GLY A 404 -40.28 12.09 -16.91
CA GLY A 404 -40.03 13.15 -17.89
C GLY A 404 -41.28 13.88 -18.38
N TYR A 405 -42.47 13.52 -17.89
CA TYR A 405 -43.76 14.13 -18.22
C TYR A 405 -44.74 14.08 -17.04
N TYR A 406 -45.73 14.97 -16.99
CA TYR A 406 -46.73 15.04 -15.92
C TYR A 406 -47.92 14.07 -16.16
N ARG A 407 -48.41 13.40 -15.09
CA ARG A 407 -49.44 12.34 -15.20
C ARG A 407 -50.81 12.76 -14.67
N ASN A 408 -51.85 12.36 -15.40
CA ASN A 408 -53.24 12.46 -14.95
C ASN A 408 -53.64 11.33 -13.97
N ASN A 409 -54.85 11.43 -13.40
CA ASN A 409 -55.40 10.47 -12.42
C ASN A 409 -55.51 9.02 -12.94
N ARG A 410 -55.42 8.79 -14.25
CA ARG A 410 -55.52 7.48 -14.90
C ARG A 410 -54.16 6.96 -15.39
N GLY A 411 -53.07 7.65 -15.07
CA GLY A 411 -51.70 7.25 -15.44
C GLY A 411 -51.23 7.69 -16.83
N GLY A 412 -52.07 8.41 -17.59
CA GLY A 412 -51.72 8.95 -18.91
C GLY A 412 -51.04 10.32 -18.82
N THR A 413 -50.28 10.68 -19.85
CA THR A 413 -49.63 11.99 -19.99
C THR A 413 -50.68 13.09 -20.14
N VAL A 414 -50.47 14.23 -19.47
CA VAL A 414 -51.32 15.41 -19.60
C VAL A 414 -50.46 16.67 -19.65
N GLU A 415 -50.86 17.64 -20.47
CA GLU A 415 -50.23 18.96 -20.45
C GLU A 415 -50.58 19.69 -19.15
N LEU A 416 -49.61 20.44 -18.62
CA LEU A 416 -49.83 21.26 -17.45
C LEU A 416 -50.83 22.38 -17.79
N ASP A 417 -51.87 22.54 -16.97
CA ASP A 417 -52.77 23.69 -17.04
C ASP A 417 -52.04 24.97 -16.60
N THR A 418 -51.42 25.66 -17.57
CA THR A 418 -50.67 26.90 -17.34
C THR A 418 -51.60 28.09 -17.00
N ASP A 419 -52.88 28.03 -17.38
CA ASP A 419 -53.87 29.07 -17.03
C ASP A 419 -54.20 29.04 -15.54
N THR A 420 -54.16 27.85 -14.92
CA THR A 420 -54.33 27.67 -13.47
C THR A 420 -53.00 27.79 -12.71
N TYR A 421 -51.95 27.08 -13.14
CA TYR A 421 -50.71 26.93 -12.37
C TYR A 421 -49.58 27.90 -12.80
N GLY A 422 -49.77 28.65 -13.87
CA GLY A 422 -48.79 29.60 -14.42
C GLY A 422 -47.75 28.95 -15.33
N GLU A 423 -46.99 29.79 -16.02
CA GLU A 423 -45.83 29.38 -16.83
C GLU A 423 -44.79 28.61 -16.00
N LEU A 424 -44.00 27.78 -16.67
CA LEU A 424 -42.85 27.12 -16.05
C LEU A 424 -41.75 28.16 -15.86
N VAL A 425 -41.21 28.20 -14.65
CA VAL A 425 -40.10 29.07 -14.28
C VAL A 425 -38.98 28.24 -13.68
N ASP A 426 -37.76 28.74 -13.82
CA ASP A 426 -36.61 28.16 -13.15
C ASP A 426 -36.79 28.19 -11.63
N ARG A 427 -36.29 27.15 -10.96
CA ARG A 427 -36.31 27.10 -9.50
C ARG A 427 -35.44 28.22 -8.93
N ASP A 428 -36.08 29.14 -8.22
CA ASP A 428 -35.46 30.28 -7.54
C ASP A 428 -35.37 30.10 -6.02
N LYS A 429 -36.08 29.09 -5.47
CA LYS A 429 -36.13 28.80 -4.04
C LYS A 429 -36.43 27.34 -3.73
N MET A 430 -35.96 26.87 -2.58
CA MET A 430 -36.27 25.54 -2.05
C MET A 430 -36.13 25.45 -0.53
N THR A 431 -36.76 24.45 0.08
CA THR A 431 -36.40 24.01 1.43
C THR A 431 -35.95 22.57 1.40
N ILE A 432 -35.12 22.16 2.37
CA ILE A 432 -34.64 20.77 2.45
C ILE A 432 -35.82 19.79 2.52
N ASN A 433 -36.80 20.06 3.37
CA ASN A 433 -37.98 19.19 3.47
C ASN A 433 -38.80 19.19 2.18
N LEU A 434 -38.89 20.33 1.48
CA LEU A 434 -39.63 20.42 0.22
C LEU A 434 -39.00 19.54 -0.86
N PHE A 435 -37.67 19.53 -0.95
CA PHE A 435 -36.94 18.64 -1.86
C PHE A 435 -37.35 17.18 -1.62
N PHE A 436 -37.29 16.70 -0.37
CA PHE A 436 -37.67 15.31 -0.11
C PHE A 436 -39.15 15.01 -0.32
N GLN A 437 -40.03 15.98 -0.04
CA GLN A 437 -41.46 15.85 -0.30
C GLN A 437 -41.77 15.79 -1.81
N GLU A 438 -41.10 16.60 -2.61
CA GLU A 438 -41.38 16.72 -4.05
C GLU A 438 -40.67 15.63 -4.88
N VAL A 439 -39.53 15.11 -4.40
CA VAL A 439 -38.72 14.12 -5.12
C VAL A 439 -38.99 12.69 -4.66
N TYR A 440 -39.20 12.47 -3.36
CA TYR A 440 -39.38 11.12 -2.80
C TYR A 440 -40.75 10.91 -2.15
N LEU A 441 -41.65 11.91 -2.21
CA LEU A 441 -43.00 11.86 -1.65
C LEU A 441 -43.00 11.45 -0.16
N THR A 442 -41.99 11.89 0.60
CA THR A 442 -41.81 11.52 2.01
C THR A 442 -41.57 12.72 2.93
N ASP A 443 -42.29 12.72 4.06
CA ASP A 443 -42.06 13.64 5.17
C ASP A 443 -41.03 13.09 6.18
N LYS A 444 -40.79 11.78 6.15
CA LYS A 444 -39.94 11.05 7.10
C LYS A 444 -38.53 10.86 6.55
N VAL A 445 -37.80 11.95 6.46
CA VAL A 445 -36.42 11.94 5.95
C VAL A 445 -35.42 11.61 7.06
N PRO A 446 -34.49 10.66 6.84
CA PRO A 446 -33.41 10.40 7.79
C PRO A 446 -32.58 11.67 8.10
N PRO A 447 -32.18 11.89 9.37
CA PRO A 447 -31.40 13.08 9.74
C PRO A 447 -30.07 13.23 8.96
N LYS A 448 -29.44 12.10 8.61
CA LYS A 448 -28.19 12.06 7.82
C LYS A 448 -28.38 12.70 6.45
N ASP A 449 -29.48 12.43 5.76
CA ASP A 449 -29.74 12.93 4.41
C ASP A 449 -30.14 14.41 4.43
N LYS A 450 -30.90 14.84 5.45
CA LYS A 450 -31.14 16.28 5.68
C LYS A 450 -29.85 17.04 5.90
N ALA A 451 -28.94 16.51 6.74
CA ALA A 451 -27.66 17.14 7.02
C ALA A 451 -26.78 17.20 5.77
N LYS A 452 -26.80 16.15 4.95
CA LYS A 452 -26.11 16.07 3.66
C LYS A 452 -26.56 17.16 2.69
N VAL A 453 -27.86 17.23 2.39
CA VAL A 453 -28.44 18.27 1.50
C VAL A 453 -28.20 19.68 2.06
N LYS A 454 -28.30 19.86 3.38
CA LYS A 454 -27.99 21.14 4.03
C LYS A 454 -26.55 21.58 3.75
N LYS A 455 -25.58 20.69 3.99
CA LYS A 455 -24.16 20.97 3.77
C LYS A 455 -23.87 21.28 2.31
N TYR A 456 -24.51 20.56 1.40
CA TYR A 456 -24.40 20.81 -0.04
C TYR A 456 -24.86 22.23 -0.40
N MET A 457 -26.10 22.58 -0.04
CA MET A 457 -26.68 23.89 -0.34
C MET A 457 -25.95 25.07 0.34
N GLN A 458 -25.33 24.84 1.51
CA GLN A 458 -24.53 25.87 2.19
C GLN A 458 -23.26 26.26 1.41
N ASN A 459 -22.68 25.34 0.65
CA ASN A 459 -21.45 25.55 -0.10
C ASN A 459 -21.69 25.78 -1.59
N ARG A 460 -22.95 25.81 -2.04
CA ARG A 460 -23.31 25.96 -3.45
C ARG A 460 -23.23 27.43 -3.88
N ASP A 461 -22.49 27.69 -4.95
CA ASP A 461 -22.43 29.01 -5.56
C ASP A 461 -23.77 29.44 -6.17
N GLY A 462 -24.06 30.75 -6.10
CA GLY A 462 -25.30 31.32 -6.61
C GLY A 462 -26.54 31.11 -5.72
N TRP A 463 -26.42 30.45 -4.56
CA TRP A 463 -27.52 30.27 -3.61
C TRP A 463 -27.19 30.85 -2.23
N GLU A 464 -28.21 31.30 -1.50
CA GLU A 464 -28.07 31.80 -0.13
C GLU A 464 -29.21 31.33 0.78
N HIS A 465 -28.92 31.18 2.06
CA HIS A 465 -29.91 30.79 3.05
C HIS A 465 -30.63 32.02 3.64
N ARG A 466 -31.95 32.12 3.46
CA ARG A 466 -32.80 33.16 4.05
C ARG A 466 -33.65 32.59 5.18
N ARG A 467 -33.71 33.33 6.30
CA ARG A 467 -34.52 32.95 7.47
C ARG A 467 -36.03 33.03 7.22
N SER A 468 -36.46 33.85 6.28
CA SER A 468 -37.87 34.10 5.97
C SER A 468 -38.07 34.20 4.46
N THR A 469 -38.68 33.16 3.87
CA THR A 469 -39.02 33.11 2.44
C THR A 469 -40.47 32.64 2.29
N ARG A 470 -41.22 33.30 1.39
CA ARG A 470 -42.64 33.00 1.16
C ARG A 470 -42.81 31.84 0.17
N PHE A 471 -43.55 30.82 0.60
CA PHE A 471 -44.06 29.69 -0.19
C PHE A 471 -45.59 29.68 -0.10
N GLY A 472 -46.25 30.35 -1.06
CA GLY A 472 -47.69 30.57 -1.03
C GLY A 472 -48.12 31.37 0.20
N LYS A 473 -49.02 30.79 1.01
CA LYS A 473 -49.48 31.37 2.28
C LYS A 473 -48.52 31.12 3.45
N SER A 474 -47.49 30.29 3.29
CA SER A 474 -46.55 29.93 4.36
C SER A 474 -45.23 30.70 4.25
N ILE A 475 -44.61 30.98 5.40
CA ILE A 475 -43.27 31.58 5.50
C ILE A 475 -42.36 30.58 6.19
N LYS A 476 -41.24 30.23 5.56
CA LYS A 476 -40.29 29.23 6.06
C LYS A 476 -38.85 29.64 5.75
N PRO A 477 -37.85 29.19 6.55
CA PRO A 477 -36.44 29.26 6.16
C PRO A 477 -36.18 28.45 4.89
N ALA A 478 -35.39 28.99 3.97
CA ALA A 478 -35.19 28.42 2.65
C ALA A 478 -33.84 28.83 2.04
N TYR A 479 -33.39 28.06 1.06
CA TYR A 479 -32.34 28.48 0.13
C TYR A 479 -33.00 29.19 -1.05
N VAL A 480 -32.41 30.29 -1.49
CA VAL A 480 -32.86 31.06 -2.65
C VAL A 480 -31.69 31.38 -3.57
N LYS A 481 -31.93 31.49 -4.88
CA LYS A 481 -30.91 31.99 -5.82
C LYS A 481 -30.56 33.44 -5.47
N LYS A 482 -29.27 33.75 -5.47
CA LYS A 482 -28.75 35.12 -5.36
C LYS A 482 -29.22 35.87 -6.60
N MET A 483 -29.83 37.05 -6.38
CA MET A 483 -30.24 37.95 -7.47
C MET A 483 -29.04 38.66 -8.07
#